data_AF-A0A9D5BZV8-F1
#
_entry.id   AF-A0A9D5BZV8-F1
#
_cell.length_a   1.000
_cell.length_b   1.000
_cell.length_c   1.000
_cell.angle_alpha   90.00
_cell.angle_beta   90.00
_cell.angle_gamma   90.00
#
_symmetry.space_group_name_H-M   'P 1'
#
loop_
_entity.id
_entity.type
_entity.pdbx_description
1 polymer ?
#
loop_
_entity_poly.entity_id
_entity_poly.type
_entity_poly.pdbx_seq_one_letter_code
_entity_poly.pdbx_strand_id
1 'polypeptide(L)'
;MASLLQPSSLLLSKPSPFSSSPSYRGFFSPVTREIHLKRLNPKHKHGKLWVCGATLDESPVLESPPPPELVASLKLNLLSVVSGLNRGLAASEEDLKQAESAAKELEGVGGPVDLSNDLDKLQGRWKLIYSSAFSSRTLGGSRPGPPTGRLLPITLGQVFQRIDILSKDFDNIAELQLGAPWPLPPLELTATLSHKFELTGTASIKIIFEKTTVKTSGNLSQLPPFEIPRIPDALRPPSNTGTGDFEVTYLDSDTRITRGDRGELRVFVIS
;
A
#
# COMPACT_ATOMS: atom_id res chain seq x y z
N MET A 1 -50.52 -66.88 -15.98
CA MET A 1 -51.03 -66.52 -14.63
C MET A 1 -50.09 -65.49 -14.04
N ALA A 2 -50.64 -64.35 -13.57
CA ALA A 2 -50.18 -63.35 -12.58
C ALA A 2 -48.66 -63.23 -12.25
N SER A 3 -48.05 -62.07 -11.96
CA SER A 3 -48.42 -60.67 -11.76
C SER A 3 -47.12 -59.88 -11.48
N LEU A 4 -47.09 -58.57 -11.83
CA LEU A 4 -46.63 -57.40 -11.04
C LEU A 4 -45.21 -57.41 -10.38
N LEU A 5 -44.38 -56.36 -10.32
CA LEU A 5 -44.49 -54.91 -10.53
C LEU A 5 -43.07 -54.30 -10.66
N GLN A 6 -43.03 -53.15 -11.32
CA GLN A 6 -41.87 -52.32 -11.71
C GLN A 6 -41.57 -51.19 -10.68
N PRO A 7 -40.49 -50.39 -10.88
CA PRO A 7 -39.72 -49.75 -9.81
C PRO A 7 -40.13 -48.32 -9.46
N SER A 8 -39.63 -47.86 -8.33
CA SER A 8 -39.79 -46.51 -7.77
C SER A 8 -39.09 -45.44 -8.61
N SER A 9 -39.79 -44.33 -8.86
CA SER A 9 -39.22 -43.12 -9.44
C SER A 9 -39.89 -41.87 -8.85
N LEU A 10 -39.07 -40.82 -8.68
CA LEU A 10 -39.39 -39.39 -8.57
C LEU A 10 -39.94 -38.89 -7.23
N LEU A 11 -39.34 -37.80 -6.69
CA LEU A 11 -39.93 -36.47 -6.86
C LEU A 11 -39.08 -35.33 -6.27
N LEU A 12 -39.01 -34.28 -7.09
CA LEU A 12 -38.55 -32.91 -6.88
C LEU A 12 -39.75 -32.06 -6.43
N SER A 13 -39.61 -31.18 -5.43
CA SER A 13 -40.39 -29.91 -5.36
C SER A 13 -39.95 -28.97 -4.24
N LYS A 14 -39.59 -27.74 -4.61
CA LYS A 14 -39.73 -26.48 -3.84
C LYS A 14 -41.23 -26.09 -3.78
N PRO A 15 -41.76 -25.25 -2.84
CA PRO A 15 -41.40 -23.82 -2.68
C PRO A 15 -41.57 -23.18 -1.26
N SER A 16 -41.13 -21.92 -1.11
CA SER A 16 -41.45 -20.92 -0.05
C SER A 16 -42.87 -20.32 -0.22
N PRO A 17 -43.46 -19.42 0.64
CA PRO A 17 -42.91 -18.55 1.72
C PRO A 17 -43.82 -18.35 2.99
N PHE A 18 -43.44 -17.38 3.85
CA PHE A 18 -44.19 -16.63 4.91
C PHE A 18 -44.00 -16.93 6.42
N SER A 19 -43.53 -15.86 7.09
CA SER A 19 -43.95 -15.28 8.38
C SER A 19 -43.95 -16.11 9.68
N SER A 20 -43.11 -15.72 10.64
CA SER A 20 -43.53 -15.03 11.88
C SER A 20 -42.38 -14.93 12.90
N SER A 21 -42.36 -13.81 13.62
CA SER A 21 -41.39 -13.43 14.67
C SER A 21 -41.36 -14.42 15.86
N PRO A 22 -40.30 -14.38 16.69
CA PRO A 22 -40.57 -13.87 18.03
C PRO A 22 -39.50 -12.94 18.60
N SER A 23 -40.01 -12.01 19.39
CA SER A 23 -39.33 -11.01 20.20
C SER A 23 -38.49 -11.65 21.30
N TYR A 24 -37.23 -11.24 21.44
CA TYR A 24 -36.49 -11.36 22.69
C TYR A 24 -36.11 -9.97 23.21
N ARG A 25 -36.64 -9.66 24.39
CA ARG A 25 -36.27 -8.53 25.23
C ARG A 25 -34.80 -8.67 25.66
N GLY A 26 -34.00 -7.66 25.34
CA GLY A 26 -32.73 -7.39 26.00
C GLY A 26 -32.72 -5.92 26.41
N PHE A 27 -33.04 -5.66 27.68
CA PHE A 27 -32.80 -4.38 28.33
C PHE A 27 -31.29 -4.14 28.41
N PHE A 28 -30.76 -3.04 27.87
CA PHE A 28 -29.63 -2.31 28.45
C PHE A 28 -29.62 -0.88 27.88
N SER A 29 -29.93 0.10 28.74
CA SER A 29 -29.89 1.53 28.47
C SER A 29 -28.45 2.03 28.29
N PRO A 30 -28.14 2.90 27.32
CA PRO A 30 -26.94 3.72 27.38
C PRO A 30 -27.26 5.01 28.14
N VAL A 31 -26.65 5.15 29.33
CA VAL A 31 -26.59 6.41 30.07
C VAL A 31 -25.62 7.34 29.35
N THR A 32 -26.17 8.40 28.76
CA THR A 32 -25.44 9.53 28.19
C THR A 32 -24.75 10.29 29.33
N ARG A 33 -23.41 10.26 29.39
CA ARG A 33 -22.62 11.19 30.21
C ARG A 33 -22.13 12.32 29.33
N GLU A 34 -22.86 13.43 29.34
CA GLU A 34 -22.34 14.73 28.95
C GLU A 34 -21.24 15.17 29.93
N ILE A 35 -20.06 15.47 29.41
CA ILE A 35 -18.99 16.11 30.18
C ILE A 35 -19.11 17.61 29.94
N HIS A 36 -19.82 18.28 30.85
CA HIS A 36 -19.93 19.73 30.91
C HIS A 36 -18.69 20.31 31.60
N LEU A 37 -17.71 20.77 30.81
CA LEU A 37 -16.53 21.49 31.32
C LEU A 37 -16.96 22.87 31.83
N LYS A 38 -17.08 22.99 33.16
CA LYS A 38 -17.31 24.27 33.84
C LYS A 38 -16.05 25.14 33.76
N ARG A 39 -16.18 26.29 33.10
CA ARG A 39 -15.29 27.45 33.26
C ARG A 39 -15.22 27.82 34.74
N LEU A 40 -14.03 27.77 35.32
CA LEU A 40 -13.72 28.45 36.57
C LEU A 40 -12.61 29.46 36.31
N ASN A 41 -12.92 30.70 36.65
CA ASN A 41 -12.08 31.88 36.57
C ASN A 41 -11.77 32.29 38.02
N PRO A 42 -10.50 32.50 38.41
CA PRO A 42 -10.21 33.29 39.59
C PRO A 42 -9.43 34.55 39.22
N LYS A 43 -10.04 35.71 39.54
CA LYS A 43 -9.34 36.99 39.69
C LYS A 43 -8.71 37.08 41.08
N HIS A 44 -7.75 38.00 41.20
CA HIS A 44 -7.08 38.58 42.38
C HIS A 44 -5.61 38.17 42.53
N LYS A 45 -4.65 39.01 42.94
CA LYS A 45 -4.38 40.47 42.89
C LYS A 45 -3.00 40.62 43.60
N HIS A 46 -2.16 41.53 43.12
CA HIS A 46 -0.99 42.15 43.79
C HIS A 46 0.24 41.31 44.16
N GLY A 47 1.39 41.71 43.61
CA GLY A 47 2.51 42.13 44.46
C GLY A 47 3.91 41.65 44.07
N LYS A 48 4.76 42.63 43.74
CA LYS A 48 6.24 42.68 43.84
C LYS A 48 7.13 42.19 42.67
N LEU A 49 7.67 43.22 42.02
CA LEU A 49 8.97 43.41 41.36
C LEU A 49 10.14 42.60 41.96
N TRP A 50 10.90 41.91 41.11
CA TRP A 50 12.37 41.82 41.21
C TRP A 50 12.97 41.92 39.79
N VAL A 51 14.02 42.72 39.73
CA VAL A 51 14.84 43.20 38.63
C VAL A 51 15.74 42.12 37.98
N CYS A 52 15.87 42.25 36.64
CA CYS A 52 16.91 41.85 35.67
C CYS A 52 17.73 40.55 35.82
N GLY A 53 17.72 39.76 34.74
CA GLY A 53 18.75 38.76 34.43
C GLY A 53 18.66 38.32 32.97
N ALA A 54 19.56 38.86 32.14
CA ALA A 54 20.01 38.44 30.82
C ALA A 54 19.11 37.53 29.96
N THR A 55 18.61 38.12 28.87
CA THR A 55 18.26 37.43 27.63
C THR A 55 19.49 36.69 27.10
N LEU A 56 19.52 35.36 27.26
CA LEU A 56 20.22 34.54 26.28
C LEU A 56 19.25 34.42 25.10
N ASP A 57 19.61 35.19 24.09
CA ASP A 57 19.19 35.10 22.72
C ASP A 57 19.34 33.64 22.25
N GLU A 58 18.32 32.83 22.50
CA GLU A 58 18.15 31.53 21.85
C GLU A 58 17.72 31.84 20.42
N SER A 59 18.70 32.22 19.61
CA SER A 59 18.58 32.27 18.16
C SER A 59 17.96 30.94 17.72
N PRO A 60 16.87 30.93 16.94
CA PRO A 60 16.40 29.70 16.34
C PRO A 60 17.55 29.20 15.48
N VAL A 61 18.09 28.03 15.85
CA VAL A 61 19.06 27.30 15.04
C VAL A 61 18.38 27.10 13.70
N LEU A 62 18.78 27.95 12.76
CA LEU A 62 18.41 27.88 11.37
C LEU A 62 19.02 26.56 10.90
N GLU A 63 18.19 25.53 10.92
CA GLU A 63 18.54 24.15 10.61
C GLU A 63 19.19 24.17 9.23
N SER A 64 20.52 24.12 9.24
CA SER A 64 21.31 24.17 8.02
C SER A 64 20.90 22.93 7.23
N PRO A 65 20.70 23.03 5.91
CA PRO A 65 20.38 21.84 5.11
C PRO A 65 21.44 20.77 5.42
N PRO A 66 21.02 19.53 5.70
CA PRO A 66 21.94 18.47 6.08
C PRO A 66 23.02 18.31 5.02
N PRO A 67 24.27 18.00 5.41
CA PRO A 67 25.34 17.79 4.46
C PRO A 67 24.91 16.75 3.40
N PRO A 68 25.05 17.05 2.10
CA PRO A 68 24.60 16.13 1.04
C PRO A 68 25.31 14.77 1.10
N GLU A 69 26.51 14.71 1.69
CA GLU A 69 27.25 13.47 1.94
C GLU A 69 26.55 12.54 2.94
N LEU A 70 25.90 13.09 3.97
CA LEU A 70 25.15 12.29 4.94
C LEU A 70 23.91 11.65 4.28
N VAL A 71 23.17 12.43 3.49
CA VAL A 71 22.01 11.91 2.74
C VAL A 71 22.44 10.80 1.79
N ALA A 72 23.54 11.00 1.06
CA ALA A 72 24.07 9.99 0.14
C ALA A 72 24.47 8.69 0.87
N SER A 73 25.17 8.79 2.01
CA SER A 73 25.56 7.60 2.79
C SER A 73 24.37 6.84 3.38
N LEU A 74 23.34 7.53 3.87
CA LEU A 74 22.11 6.91 4.37
C LEU A 74 21.31 6.25 3.24
N LYS A 75 21.23 6.88 2.07
CA LYS A 75 20.63 6.26 0.88
C LYS A 75 21.36 4.98 0.49
N LEU A 76 22.69 5.02 0.44
CA LEU A 76 23.50 3.83 0.12
C LEU A 76 23.29 2.72 1.16
N ASN A 77 23.20 3.07 2.44
CA ASN A 77 22.86 2.12 3.50
C ASN A 77 21.50 1.47 3.24
N LEU A 78 20.44 2.25 3.00
CA LEU A 78 19.11 1.73 2.69
C LEU A 78 19.12 0.82 1.46
N LEU A 79 19.75 1.26 0.37
CA LEU A 79 19.86 0.48 -0.87
C LEU A 79 20.62 -0.83 -0.66
N SER A 80 21.65 -0.83 0.19
CA SER A 80 22.42 -2.03 0.53
C SER A 80 21.58 -3.04 1.31
N VAL A 81 20.80 -2.58 2.29
CA VAL A 81 19.91 -3.44 3.10
C VAL A 81 18.82 -4.08 2.24
N VAL A 82 18.23 -3.32 1.32
CA VAL A 82 17.17 -3.86 0.45
C VAL A 82 17.70 -4.66 -0.75
N SER A 83 19.00 -4.57 -1.03
CA SER A 83 19.63 -5.34 -2.10
C SER A 83 19.53 -6.84 -1.80
N GLY A 84 19.18 -7.64 -2.81
CA GLY A 84 19.04 -9.09 -2.65
C GLY A 84 17.74 -9.58 -2.00
N LEU A 85 16.90 -8.70 -1.43
CA LEU A 85 15.63 -9.10 -0.80
C LEU A 85 14.50 -9.43 -1.79
N ASN A 86 14.78 -9.49 -3.10
CA ASN A 86 13.80 -9.75 -4.16
C ASN A 86 12.54 -8.88 -4.04
N ARG A 87 12.73 -7.57 -3.84
CA ARG A 87 11.66 -6.57 -3.59
C ARG A 87 10.86 -6.78 -2.30
N GLY A 88 11.35 -7.58 -1.37
CA GLY A 88 10.68 -7.93 -0.12
C GLY A 88 10.10 -9.35 -0.11
N LEU A 89 10.13 -10.08 -1.23
CA LEU A 89 9.62 -11.48 -1.27
C LEU A 89 10.51 -12.46 -0.47
N ALA A 90 11.79 -12.14 -0.33
CA ALA A 90 12.75 -12.97 0.38
C ALA A 90 13.11 -12.42 1.78
N ALA A 91 12.53 -11.29 2.19
CA ALA A 91 12.90 -10.61 3.43
C ALA A 91 12.44 -11.40 4.68
N SER A 92 13.33 -11.48 5.67
CA SER A 92 13.03 -11.97 7.02
C SER A 92 12.45 -10.85 7.91
N GLU A 93 12.04 -11.20 9.14
CA GLU A 93 11.58 -10.20 10.12
C GLU A 93 12.70 -9.26 10.58
N GLU A 94 13.94 -9.76 10.61
CA GLU A 94 15.13 -8.97 10.89
C GLU A 94 15.41 -7.98 9.75
N ASP A 95 15.33 -8.42 8.49
CA ASP A 95 15.51 -7.57 7.33
C ASP A 95 14.46 -6.45 7.26
N LEU A 96 13.20 -6.76 7.63
CA LEU A 96 12.13 -5.76 7.74
C LEU A 96 12.48 -4.66 8.74
N LYS A 97 12.98 -5.03 9.92
CA LYS A 97 13.39 -4.06 10.95
C LYS A 97 14.58 -3.21 10.50
N GLN A 98 15.56 -3.82 9.83
CA GLN A 98 16.72 -3.09 9.30
C GLN A 98 16.30 -2.09 8.21
N ALA A 99 15.45 -2.52 7.27
CA ALA A 99 14.93 -1.64 6.23
C ALA A 99 14.09 -0.49 6.82
N GLU A 100 13.26 -0.75 7.83
CA GLU A 100 12.50 0.29 8.53
C GLU A 100 13.40 1.28 9.26
N SER A 101 14.44 0.80 9.95
CA SER A 101 15.41 1.67 10.65
C SER A 101 16.14 2.58 9.66
N ALA A 102 16.69 1.99 8.58
CA ALA A 102 17.41 2.74 7.56
C ALA A 102 16.52 3.77 6.84
N ALA A 103 15.26 3.41 6.55
CA ALA A 103 14.29 4.33 5.97
C ALA A 103 13.97 5.49 6.94
N LYS A 104 13.79 5.20 8.23
CA LYS A 104 13.49 6.21 9.25
C LYS A 104 14.64 7.20 9.45
N GLU A 105 15.88 6.73 9.40
CA GLU A 105 17.07 7.59 9.44
C GLU A 105 17.09 8.55 8.23
N LEU A 106 16.78 8.05 7.04
CA LEU A 106 16.73 8.87 5.83
C LEU A 106 15.56 9.88 5.85
N GLU A 107 14.37 9.45 6.31
CA GLU A 107 13.19 10.31 6.53
C GLU A 107 13.51 11.43 7.54
N GLY A 108 14.23 11.13 8.62
CA GLY A 108 14.63 12.11 9.63
C GLY A 108 15.55 13.21 9.11
N VAL A 109 16.40 12.90 8.13
CA VAL A 109 17.30 13.88 7.49
C VAL A 109 16.62 14.64 6.35
N GLY A 110 15.70 13.99 5.61
CA GLY A 110 14.99 14.60 4.47
C GLY A 110 14.01 15.71 4.86
N GLY A 111 13.59 15.78 6.12
CA GLY A 111 12.61 16.75 6.60
C GLY A 111 11.18 16.44 6.14
N PRO A 112 10.20 17.28 6.54
CA PRO A 112 8.81 17.08 6.16
C PRO A 112 8.60 17.29 4.66
N VAL A 113 7.97 16.32 3.99
CA VAL A 113 7.63 16.42 2.56
C VAL A 113 6.37 17.28 2.39
N ASP A 114 6.44 18.26 1.48
CA ASP A 114 5.28 19.06 1.04
C ASP A 114 5.09 18.94 -0.47
N LEU A 115 4.20 18.02 -0.87
CA LEU A 115 3.82 17.77 -2.25
C LEU A 115 2.98 18.88 -2.87
N SER A 116 2.52 19.87 -2.09
CA SER A 116 1.76 21.00 -2.65
C SER A 116 2.64 21.85 -3.57
N ASN A 117 3.91 21.97 -3.21
CA ASN A 117 4.92 22.73 -3.95
C ASN A 117 5.78 21.82 -4.84
N ASP A 118 6.05 20.59 -4.40
CA ASP A 118 6.97 19.65 -5.05
C ASP A 118 6.27 18.52 -5.81
N LEU A 119 5.02 18.73 -6.23
CA LEU A 119 4.24 17.69 -6.90
C LEU A 119 4.92 17.24 -8.20
N ASP A 120 5.57 18.17 -8.90
CA ASP A 120 6.36 17.98 -10.12
C ASP A 120 7.46 16.92 -9.97
N LYS A 121 8.06 16.82 -8.78
CA LYS A 121 9.09 15.81 -8.48
C LYS A 121 8.55 14.38 -8.51
N LEU A 122 7.24 14.16 -8.46
CA LEU A 122 6.65 12.82 -8.60
C LEU A 122 6.54 12.36 -10.05
N GLN A 123 6.69 13.26 -11.03
CA GLN A 123 6.50 12.95 -12.45
C GLN A 123 7.46 11.86 -12.91
N GLY A 124 6.95 10.92 -13.69
CA GLY A 124 7.77 9.94 -14.39
C GLY A 124 7.52 8.51 -13.95
N ARG A 125 8.51 7.64 -14.20
CA ARG A 125 8.41 6.21 -13.96
C ARG A 125 9.30 5.81 -12.80
N TRP A 126 8.67 5.27 -11.76
CA TRP A 126 9.33 4.85 -10.55
C TRP A 126 9.39 3.34 -10.49
N LYS A 127 10.58 2.76 -10.30
CA LYS A 127 10.78 1.33 -10.12
C LYS A 127 10.75 0.99 -8.64
N LEU A 128 9.90 0.04 -8.26
CA LEU A 128 9.82 -0.48 -6.91
C LEU A 128 11.00 -1.43 -6.65
N ILE A 129 11.86 -1.06 -5.70
CA ILE A 129 13.01 -1.89 -5.30
C ILE A 129 12.75 -2.68 -4.03
N TYR A 130 11.82 -2.22 -3.18
CA TYR A 130 11.47 -2.89 -1.94
C TYR A 130 10.05 -2.55 -1.48
N SER A 131 9.32 -3.54 -0.97
CA SER A 131 8.05 -3.34 -0.25
C SER A 131 7.92 -4.34 0.89
N SER A 132 7.68 -3.85 2.11
CA SER A 132 7.41 -4.70 3.27
C SER A 132 6.06 -5.44 3.18
N ALA A 133 5.17 -5.01 2.28
CA ALA A 133 3.88 -5.68 2.04
C ALA A 133 4.04 -7.09 1.44
N PHE A 134 5.13 -7.34 0.72
CA PHE A 134 5.35 -8.63 0.07
C PHE A 134 5.88 -9.71 1.04
N SER A 135 6.60 -9.32 2.09
CA SER A 135 7.05 -10.25 3.15
C SER A 135 5.95 -10.59 4.15
N SER A 136 5.04 -9.64 4.43
CA SER A 136 3.97 -9.77 5.43
C SER A 136 2.81 -10.69 5.01
N ARG A 137 2.90 -11.38 3.87
CA ARG A 137 1.83 -12.23 3.27
C ARG A 137 0.53 -11.49 2.94
N THR A 138 0.44 -10.18 3.14
CA THR A 138 -0.77 -9.37 2.89
C THR A 138 -1.09 -9.22 1.41
N LEU A 139 -0.07 -9.23 0.54
CA LEU A 139 -0.23 -9.16 -0.92
C LEU A 139 0.05 -10.48 -1.64
N GLY A 140 -0.08 -11.62 -0.95
CA GLY A 140 0.06 -12.94 -1.58
C GLY A 140 1.49 -13.27 -2.06
N GLY A 141 2.51 -12.59 -1.51
CA GLY A 141 3.92 -12.88 -1.75
C GLY A 141 4.25 -14.31 -1.35
N SER A 142 4.27 -15.21 -2.32
CA SER A 142 4.79 -16.56 -2.10
C SER A 142 6.31 -16.45 -2.08
N ARG A 143 6.94 -16.94 -1.01
CA ARG A 143 8.40 -17.07 -0.96
C ARG A 143 8.85 -17.86 -2.20
N PRO A 144 9.85 -17.38 -2.96
CA PRO A 144 10.44 -18.16 -4.03
C PRO A 144 10.96 -19.49 -3.44
N GLY A 145 10.25 -20.59 -3.71
CA GLY A 145 10.51 -21.89 -3.09
C GLY A 145 9.51 -22.95 -3.58
N PRO A 146 9.84 -24.25 -3.46
CA PRO A 146 9.09 -25.32 -4.13
C PRO A 146 7.65 -25.37 -3.62
N PRO A 147 6.63 -25.20 -4.48
CA PRO A 147 5.24 -25.18 -4.07
C PRO A 147 4.75 -26.61 -3.80
N THR A 148 4.40 -26.92 -2.56
CA THR A 148 3.48 -28.02 -2.24
C THR A 148 2.07 -27.62 -2.68
N GLY A 149 1.79 -27.64 -3.99
CA GLY A 149 0.40 -27.61 -4.51
C GLY A 149 0.09 -26.74 -5.72
N ARG A 150 1.02 -25.93 -6.27
CA ARG A 150 0.79 -25.17 -7.51
C ARG A 150 1.63 -25.77 -8.65
N LEU A 151 0.97 -26.27 -9.69
CA LEU A 151 1.60 -26.98 -10.80
C LEU A 151 2.60 -26.12 -11.60
N LEU A 152 2.49 -24.78 -11.52
CA LEU A 152 3.36 -23.82 -12.20
C LEU A 152 3.71 -22.64 -11.26
N PRO A 153 5.00 -22.28 -11.11
CA PRO A 153 5.41 -21.13 -10.30
C PRO A 153 5.07 -19.82 -11.03
N ILE A 154 4.43 -18.88 -10.32
CA ILE A 154 4.25 -17.50 -10.76
C ILE A 154 5.36 -16.69 -10.12
N THR A 155 6.24 -16.10 -10.93
CA THR A 155 7.31 -15.22 -10.45
C THR A 155 6.93 -13.77 -10.72
N LEU A 156 7.13 -12.91 -9.70
CA LEU A 156 6.99 -11.48 -9.86
C LEU A 156 8.22 -10.96 -10.62
N GLY A 157 8.00 -10.31 -11.75
CA GLY A 157 8.99 -9.54 -12.49
C GLY A 157 9.12 -8.13 -11.92
N GLN A 158 9.57 -7.17 -12.72
CA GLN A 158 9.73 -5.79 -12.25
C GLN A 158 8.37 -5.14 -11.97
N VAL A 159 8.35 -4.27 -10.95
CA VAL A 159 7.17 -3.49 -10.58
C VAL A 159 7.52 -2.03 -10.75
N PHE A 160 6.68 -1.32 -11.49
CA PHE A 160 6.83 0.08 -11.78
C PHE A 160 5.57 0.84 -11.40
N GLN A 161 5.74 2.13 -11.20
CA GLN A 161 4.68 3.07 -10.91
C GLN A 161 4.91 4.28 -11.79
N ARG A 162 4.05 4.44 -12.80
CA ARG A 162 4.08 5.60 -13.68
C ARG A 162 3.12 6.63 -13.12
N ILE A 163 3.61 7.84 -12.95
CA ILE A 163 2.84 8.97 -12.44
C ILE A 163 2.89 10.07 -13.49
N ASP A 164 1.70 10.54 -13.87
CA ASP A 164 1.52 11.71 -14.71
C ASP A 164 0.66 12.74 -13.99
N ILE A 165 1.26 13.86 -13.66
CA ILE A 165 0.66 14.93 -12.86
C ILE A 165 -0.40 15.68 -13.64
N LEU A 166 -0.17 15.89 -14.93
CA LEU A 166 -1.05 16.71 -15.77
C LEU A 166 -2.40 16.01 -15.96
N SER A 167 -2.39 14.71 -16.22
CA SER A 167 -3.59 13.88 -16.36
C SER A 167 -4.08 13.25 -15.05
N LYS A 168 -3.32 13.44 -13.96
CA LYS A 168 -3.49 12.78 -12.67
C LYS A 168 -3.50 11.26 -12.77
N ASP A 169 -2.76 10.69 -13.72
CA ASP A 169 -2.66 9.26 -13.92
C ASP A 169 -1.65 8.64 -12.95
N PHE A 170 -2.00 7.47 -12.45
CA PHE A 170 -1.21 6.67 -11.55
C PHE A 170 -1.34 5.21 -11.96
N ASP A 171 -0.40 4.72 -12.75
CA ASP A 171 -0.40 3.35 -13.24
C ASP A 171 0.57 2.50 -12.41
N ASN A 172 0.05 1.50 -11.70
CA ASN A 172 0.86 0.46 -11.10
C ASN A 172 1.05 -0.67 -12.11
N ILE A 173 2.29 -0.94 -12.53
CA ILE A 173 2.61 -1.87 -13.60
C ILE A 173 3.45 -2.99 -13.00
N ALA A 174 2.92 -4.21 -12.98
CA ALA A 174 3.61 -5.40 -12.53
C ALA A 174 3.89 -6.34 -13.72
N GLU A 175 5.15 -6.67 -13.92
CA GLU A 175 5.56 -7.77 -14.79
C GLU A 175 5.40 -9.08 -14.02
N LEU A 176 4.86 -10.09 -14.66
CA LEU A 176 4.61 -11.41 -14.11
C LEU A 176 5.16 -12.43 -15.09
N GLN A 177 5.84 -13.45 -14.57
CA GLN A 177 6.33 -14.56 -15.35
C GLN A 177 5.63 -15.83 -14.85
N LEU A 178 4.93 -16.49 -15.74
CA LEU A 178 4.31 -17.78 -15.50
C LEU A 178 5.27 -18.86 -15.96
N GLY A 179 5.76 -19.67 -15.02
CA GLY A 179 6.49 -20.88 -15.36
C GLY A 179 5.65 -21.78 -16.24
N ALA A 180 6.29 -22.49 -17.17
CA ALA A 180 5.65 -23.43 -18.07
C ALA A 180 6.28 -24.82 -17.90
N PRO A 181 5.52 -25.92 -18.11
CA PRO A 181 6.10 -27.25 -18.06
C PRO A 181 7.07 -27.41 -19.23
N TRP A 182 8.22 -28.04 -19.00
CA TRP A 182 9.15 -28.38 -20.07
C TRP A 182 8.44 -29.17 -21.17
N PRO A 183 8.60 -28.85 -22.47
CA PRO A 183 9.58 -27.95 -23.08
C PRO A 183 9.06 -26.53 -23.41
N LEU A 184 7.94 -26.09 -22.84
CA LEU A 184 7.34 -24.80 -23.17
C LEU A 184 8.12 -23.64 -22.53
N PRO A 185 8.31 -22.51 -23.24
CA PRO A 185 8.91 -21.32 -22.64
C PRO A 185 7.95 -20.68 -21.61
N PRO A 186 8.49 -20.02 -20.57
CA PRO A 186 7.69 -19.23 -19.64
C PRO A 186 6.88 -18.14 -20.34
N LEU A 187 5.66 -17.90 -19.86
CA LEU A 187 4.81 -16.84 -20.38
C LEU A 187 5.00 -15.55 -19.59
N GLU A 188 5.33 -14.47 -20.28
CA GLU A 188 5.45 -13.14 -19.69
C GLU A 188 4.13 -12.37 -19.81
N LEU A 189 3.68 -11.77 -18.71
CA LEU A 189 2.50 -10.94 -18.63
C LEU A 189 2.86 -9.60 -17.99
N THR A 190 2.19 -8.54 -18.42
CA THR A 190 2.26 -7.23 -17.79
C THR A 190 0.86 -6.85 -17.35
N ALA A 191 0.64 -6.76 -16.04
CA ALA A 191 -0.58 -6.26 -15.46
C ALA A 191 -0.40 -4.77 -15.14
N THR A 192 -1.25 -3.92 -15.70
CA THR A 192 -1.30 -2.49 -15.43
C THR A 192 -2.59 -2.17 -14.71
N LEU A 193 -2.50 -1.70 -13.48
CA LEU A 193 -3.62 -1.17 -12.72
C LEU A 193 -3.58 0.34 -12.85
N SER A 194 -4.50 0.89 -13.63
CA SER A 194 -4.64 2.33 -13.83
C SER A 194 -5.51 2.93 -12.74
N HIS A 195 -4.99 3.99 -12.13
CA HIS A 195 -5.66 4.77 -11.11
C HIS A 195 -5.57 6.25 -11.45
N LYS A 196 -6.52 7.02 -10.93
CA LYS A 196 -6.37 8.46 -10.78
C LYS A 196 -5.86 8.77 -9.39
N PHE A 197 -5.11 9.85 -9.23
CA PHE A 197 -4.67 10.29 -7.90
C PHE A 197 -5.13 11.71 -7.56
N GLU A 198 -5.36 11.94 -6.28
CA GLU A 198 -5.74 13.21 -5.70
C GLU A 198 -4.91 13.49 -4.46
N LEU A 199 -4.40 14.71 -4.33
CA LEU A 199 -3.69 15.15 -3.15
C LEU A 199 -4.72 15.49 -2.06
N THR A 200 -4.64 14.81 -0.91
CA THR A 200 -5.60 14.99 0.20
C THR A 200 -4.96 15.72 1.39
N GLY A 201 -3.63 15.73 1.51
CA GLY A 201 -2.87 16.43 2.54
C GLY A 201 -1.55 16.98 1.99
N THR A 202 -0.61 17.39 2.86
CA THR A 202 0.71 17.87 2.42
C THR A 202 1.56 16.77 1.81
N ALA A 203 1.47 15.53 2.34
CA ALA A 203 2.21 14.37 1.86
C ALA A 203 1.32 13.18 1.48
N SER A 204 0.00 13.30 1.68
CA SER A 204 -0.95 12.19 1.52
C SER A 204 -1.62 12.21 0.14
N ILE A 205 -1.50 11.10 -0.56
CA ILE A 205 -2.09 10.87 -1.88
C ILE A 205 -3.16 9.78 -1.78
N LYS A 206 -4.33 10.11 -2.31
CA LYS A 206 -5.42 9.16 -2.52
C LYS A 206 -5.40 8.68 -3.96
N ILE A 207 -5.48 7.38 -4.17
CA ILE A 207 -5.62 6.74 -5.48
C ILE A 207 -7.00 6.12 -5.63
N ILE A 208 -7.57 6.29 -6.83
CA ILE A 208 -8.89 5.80 -7.21
C ILE A 208 -8.70 4.90 -8.41
N PHE A 209 -9.00 3.62 -8.27
CA PHE A 209 -8.88 2.62 -9.31
C PHE A 209 -9.85 2.89 -10.45
N GLU A 210 -9.36 2.83 -11.69
CA GLU A 210 -10.18 2.92 -12.90
C GLU A 210 -10.34 1.55 -13.57
N LYS A 211 -9.22 0.91 -13.93
CA LYS A 211 -9.23 -0.34 -14.69
C LYS A 211 -7.96 -1.15 -14.51
N THR A 212 -8.05 -2.44 -14.81
CA THR A 212 -6.88 -3.33 -14.95
C THR A 212 -6.74 -3.73 -16.40
N THR A 213 -5.57 -3.51 -16.98
CA THR A 213 -5.22 -3.99 -18.31
C THR A 213 -4.15 -5.05 -18.18
N VAL A 214 -4.37 -6.23 -18.76
CA VAL A 214 -3.38 -7.29 -18.81
C VAL A 214 -2.90 -7.44 -20.24
N LYS A 215 -1.58 -7.36 -20.43
CA LYS A 215 -0.91 -7.56 -21.71
C LYS A 215 -0.07 -8.82 -21.62
N THR A 216 -0.06 -9.62 -22.67
CA THR A 216 0.92 -10.69 -22.87
C THR A 216 2.18 -10.09 -23.48
N SER A 217 3.35 -10.39 -22.92
CA SER A 217 4.66 -9.99 -23.45
C SER A 217 5.34 -11.17 -24.16
N GLY A 218 6.40 -10.89 -24.93
CA GLY A 218 7.18 -11.89 -25.66
C GLY A 218 6.48 -12.44 -26.91
N ASN A 219 6.48 -13.76 -27.09
CA ASN A 219 5.96 -14.43 -28.29
C ASN A 219 4.43 -14.28 -28.45
N LEU A 220 3.71 -13.90 -27.40
CA LEU A 220 2.28 -13.62 -27.42
C LEU A 220 1.95 -12.12 -27.39
N SER A 221 2.91 -11.25 -27.69
CA SER A 221 2.70 -9.78 -27.79
C SER A 221 1.71 -9.36 -28.89
N GLN A 222 1.38 -10.26 -29.81
CA GLN A 222 0.39 -10.07 -30.86
C GLN A 222 -1.06 -10.12 -30.35
N LEU A 223 -1.30 -10.64 -29.14
CA LEU A 223 -2.64 -10.68 -28.58
C LEU A 223 -3.06 -9.29 -28.09
N PRO A 224 -4.28 -8.83 -28.40
CA PRO A 224 -4.75 -7.53 -27.95
C PRO A 224 -4.79 -7.48 -26.42
N PRO A 225 -4.43 -6.34 -25.80
CA PRO A 225 -4.57 -6.14 -24.36
C PRO A 225 -6.00 -6.45 -23.91
N PHE A 226 -6.13 -7.26 -22.85
CA PHE A 226 -7.43 -7.53 -22.26
C PHE A 226 -7.70 -6.54 -21.14
N GLU A 227 -8.78 -5.78 -21.27
CA GLU A 227 -9.24 -4.86 -20.23
C GLU A 227 -10.23 -5.58 -19.33
N ILE A 228 -9.87 -5.69 -18.04
CA ILE A 228 -10.75 -6.22 -17.02
C ILE A 228 -11.28 -5.03 -16.23
N PRO A 229 -12.59 -4.79 -16.22
CA PRO A 229 -13.18 -3.69 -15.46
C PRO A 229 -13.06 -3.90 -13.94
N ARG A 230 -12.58 -5.06 -13.50
CA ARG A 230 -12.39 -5.44 -12.10
C ARG A 230 -11.04 -6.12 -11.92
N ILE A 231 -10.32 -5.74 -10.88
CA ILE A 231 -9.08 -6.42 -10.46
C ILE A 231 -9.44 -7.90 -10.18
N PRO A 232 -8.70 -8.88 -10.71
CA PRO A 232 -8.88 -10.28 -10.33
C PRO A 232 -8.81 -10.44 -8.80
N ASP A 233 -9.70 -11.24 -8.20
CA ASP A 233 -9.77 -11.37 -6.73
C ASP A 233 -8.44 -11.83 -6.10
N ALA A 234 -7.58 -12.51 -6.87
CA ALA A 234 -6.23 -12.92 -6.45
C ALA A 234 -5.23 -11.76 -6.25
N LEU A 235 -5.47 -10.59 -6.85
CA LEU A 235 -4.63 -9.39 -6.74
C LEU A 235 -5.27 -8.31 -5.87
N ARG A 236 -6.43 -8.60 -5.27
CA ARG A 236 -7.21 -7.64 -4.51
C ARG A 236 -6.66 -7.51 -3.08
N PRO A 237 -6.30 -6.30 -2.62
CA PRO A 237 -6.07 -6.06 -1.21
C PRO A 237 -7.37 -6.30 -0.43
N PRO A 238 -7.32 -6.90 0.77
CA PRO A 238 -8.53 -7.24 1.52
C PRO A 238 -9.32 -6.03 2.07
N SER A 239 -8.81 -4.80 1.96
CA SER A 239 -9.53 -3.56 2.35
C SER A 239 -10.04 -2.77 1.14
N ASN A 240 -11.37 -2.62 1.09
CA ASN A 240 -12.21 -1.65 0.36
C ASN A 240 -11.99 -1.36 -1.15
N THR A 241 -12.88 -1.96 -1.96
CA THR A 241 -13.62 -1.54 -3.18
C THR A 241 -13.00 -0.72 -4.33
N GLY A 242 -11.78 -0.20 -4.26
CA GLY A 242 -11.14 0.48 -5.41
C GLY A 242 -10.53 1.85 -5.08
N THR A 243 -10.29 2.15 -3.82
CA THR A 243 -9.53 3.34 -3.41
C THR A 243 -8.41 2.91 -2.47
N GLY A 244 -7.26 3.56 -2.57
CA GLY A 244 -6.15 3.37 -1.65
C GLY A 244 -5.55 4.71 -1.25
N ASP A 245 -4.97 4.79 -0.07
CA ASP A 245 -4.30 5.99 0.41
C ASP A 245 -2.84 5.62 0.75
N PHE A 246 -1.91 6.53 0.47
CA PHE A 246 -0.53 6.40 0.88
C PHE A 246 0.09 7.78 1.13
N GLU A 247 1.14 7.79 1.93
CA GLU A 247 1.89 8.99 2.29
C GLU A 247 3.30 8.94 1.69
N VAL A 248 3.78 10.05 1.16
CA VAL A 248 5.17 10.20 0.69
C VAL A 248 5.99 10.79 1.83
N THR A 249 6.83 9.97 2.46
CA THR A 249 7.61 10.37 3.64
C THR A 249 9.01 10.88 3.29
N TYR A 250 9.50 10.55 2.10
CA TYR A 250 10.76 11.06 1.58
C TYR A 250 10.69 11.15 0.06
N LEU A 251 11.17 12.25 -0.50
CA LEU A 251 11.22 12.47 -1.95
C LEU A 251 12.48 13.25 -2.32
N ASP A 252 13.24 12.69 -3.26
CA ASP A 252 14.38 13.33 -3.92
C ASP A 252 14.29 13.05 -5.43
N SER A 253 15.23 13.61 -6.19
CA SER A 253 15.42 13.46 -7.63
C SER A 253 15.45 12.02 -8.13
N ASP A 254 16.02 11.09 -7.34
CA ASP A 254 16.23 9.70 -7.74
C ASP A 254 15.51 8.66 -6.89
N THR A 255 15.06 9.04 -5.69
CA THR A 255 14.58 8.12 -4.66
C THR A 255 13.31 8.65 -4.03
N ARG A 256 12.33 7.75 -3.84
CA ARG A 256 11.11 8.06 -3.11
C ARG A 256 10.77 6.95 -2.13
N ILE A 257 10.40 7.34 -0.91
CA ILE A 257 9.84 6.43 0.09
C ILE A 257 8.38 6.79 0.31
N THR A 258 7.54 5.76 0.38
CA THR A 258 6.12 5.93 0.70
C THR A 258 5.70 4.94 1.78
N ARG A 259 4.73 5.35 2.59
CA ARG A 259 4.05 4.53 3.58
C ARG A 259 2.61 4.26 3.13
N GLY A 260 2.21 3.00 3.03
CA GLY A 260 0.83 2.62 2.70
C GLY A 260 -0.15 2.88 3.87
N ASP A 261 -1.45 2.73 3.60
CA ASP A 261 -2.55 2.78 4.59
C ASP A 261 -2.33 1.90 5.84
N ARG A 262 -1.62 0.78 5.67
CA ARG A 262 -1.27 -0.17 6.75
C ARG A 262 0.14 0.04 7.31
N GLY A 263 0.79 1.15 7.01
CA GLY A 263 2.18 1.42 7.41
C GLY A 263 3.23 0.66 6.57
N GLU A 264 2.83 0.09 5.43
CA GLU A 264 3.73 -0.65 4.55
C GLU A 264 4.82 0.27 3.99
N LEU A 265 6.09 -0.06 4.22
CA LEU A 265 7.24 0.65 3.67
C LEU A 265 7.41 0.25 2.20
N ARG A 266 7.48 1.23 1.31
CA ARG A 266 7.77 1.03 -0.10
C ARG A 266 8.88 1.98 -0.53
N VAL A 267 9.91 1.45 -1.16
CA VAL A 267 11.07 2.23 -1.64
C VAL A 267 11.12 2.14 -3.16
N PHE A 268 11.22 3.31 -3.79
CA PHE A 268 11.24 3.47 -5.23
C PHE A 268 12.48 4.24 -5.68
N VAL A 269 12.94 3.91 -6.88
CA VAL A 269 13.98 4.66 -7.59
C VAL A 269 13.46 5.10 -8.95
N ILE A 270 13.90 6.24 -9.46
CA ILE A 270 13.53 6.71 -10.79
C ILE A 270 14.14 5.78 -11.87
N SER A 271 13.39 5.54 -12.96
CA SER A 271 13.75 4.62 -14.04
C SER A 271 13.61 5.22 -15.42
#